data_AF-A0A1F7FZR0-F1
#
_entry.id   AF-A0A1F7FZR0-F1
#
_cell.length_a   1.000
_cell.length_b   1.000
_cell.length_c   1.000
_cell.angle_alpha   90.00
_cell.angle_beta   90.00
_cell.angle_gamma   90.00
#
_symmetry.space_group_name_H-M   'P 1'
#
loop_
_entity.id
_entity.type
_entity.pdbx_description
1 polymer ?
#
loop_
_entity_poly.entity_id
_entity_poly.type
_entity_poly.pdbx_seq_one_letter_code
_entity_poly.pdbx_strand_id
1 'polypeptide(L)'
;MIYWRKPLDFDQVVIPRGEVHVIVDRCKGCEFCVEYCPKDVLEISEEFNAKGYHPPKVVKPEECVDCNLCEMICPEFAIFSVPVLNTPVPVAKQVKGAH
;
A
#
# COMPACT_ATOMS: atom_id res chain seq x y z
N MET A 1 13.81 -11.27 11.91
CA MET A 1 14.12 -12.69 11.61
C MET A 1 15.37 -12.74 10.76
N ILE A 2 16.38 -13.53 11.14
CA ILE A 2 17.58 -13.73 10.33
C ILE A 2 17.29 -14.93 9.41
N TYR A 3 17.25 -14.69 8.10
CA TYR A 3 17.15 -15.77 7.12
C TYR A 3 18.51 -16.46 7.00
N TRP A 4 18.57 -17.77 7.28
CA TRP A 4 19.82 -18.56 7.22
C TRP A 4 20.41 -18.68 5.80
N ARG A 5 19.63 -18.39 4.76
CA ARG A 5 20.06 -18.47 3.36
C ARG A 5 19.49 -17.32 2.54
N LYS A 6 20.34 -16.63 1.77
CA LYS A 6 19.92 -15.71 0.71
C LYS A 6 19.41 -16.55 -0.48
N PRO A 7 18.19 -16.32 -1.01
CA PRO A 7 17.73 -16.95 -2.24
C PRO A 7 18.72 -16.69 -3.39
N LEU A 8 18.89 -17.67 -4.29
CA LEU A 8 19.86 -17.60 -5.38
C LEU A 8 19.55 -16.48 -6.39
N ASP A 9 18.28 -16.13 -6.50
CA ASP A 9 17.69 -15.15 -7.41
C ASP A 9 17.34 -13.82 -6.73
N PHE A 10 17.78 -13.60 -5.49
CA PHE A 10 17.43 -12.40 -4.72
C PHE A 10 17.73 -11.09 -5.46
N ASP A 11 18.83 -11.05 -6.22
CA ASP A 11 19.25 -9.85 -6.97
C ASP A 11 18.38 -9.63 -8.24
N GLN A 12 17.53 -10.59 -8.58
CA GLN A 12 16.57 -10.54 -9.70
C GLN A 12 15.15 -10.19 -9.23
N VAL A 13 14.89 -10.20 -7.91
CA VAL A 13 13.56 -9.88 -7.38
C VAL A 13 13.28 -8.39 -7.56
N VAL A 14 12.14 -8.12 -8.16
CA VAL A 14 11.60 -6.79 -8.40
C VAL A 14 10.37 -6.61 -7.54
N ILE A 15 10.33 -5.53 -6.76
CA ILE A 15 9.15 -5.18 -5.98
C ILE A 15 8.24 -4.34 -6.89
N PRO A 16 6.98 -4.76 -7.13
CA PRO A 16 6.02 -3.97 -7.88
C PRO A 16 5.67 -2.69 -7.14
N ARG A 17 5.14 -1.71 -7.86
CA ARG A 17 4.72 -0.42 -7.31
C ARG A 17 3.29 -0.17 -7.70
N GLY A 18 2.51 0.37 -6.76
CA GLY A 18 1.10 0.67 -6.96
C GLY A 18 0.77 2.15 -6.73
N GLU A 19 -0.24 2.65 -7.44
CA GLU A 19 -0.91 3.91 -7.13
C GLU A 19 -2.25 3.56 -6.47
N VAL A 20 -2.57 4.20 -5.34
CA VAL A 20 -3.79 3.92 -4.58
C VAL A 20 -4.87 4.93 -4.93
N HIS A 21 -6.07 4.45 -5.23
CA HIS A 21 -7.23 5.27 -5.54
C HIS A 21 -8.35 5.00 -4.54
N VAL A 22 -8.95 6.08 -4.02
CA VAL A 22 -10.06 6.03 -3.07
C VAL A 22 -11.32 6.57 -3.73
N ILE A 23 -12.38 5.77 -3.77
CA ILE A 23 -13.72 6.19 -4.16
C ILE A 23 -14.40 6.76 -2.91
N VAL A 24 -14.13 8.04 -2.64
CA VAL A 24 -14.50 8.75 -1.41
C VAL A 24 -15.98 8.59 -1.04
N ASP A 25 -16.88 8.62 -2.04
CA ASP A 25 -18.33 8.49 -1.83
C ASP A 25 -18.79 7.10 -1.38
N ARG A 26 -17.97 6.06 -1.56
CA ARG A 26 -18.25 4.69 -1.09
C ARG A 26 -17.72 4.43 0.32
N CYS A 27 -16.70 5.17 0.75
CA CYS A 27 -16.04 4.93 2.02
C CYS A 27 -16.99 5.16 3.21
N LYS A 28 -16.98 4.23 4.17
CA LYS A 28 -17.70 4.32 5.45
C LYS A 28 -16.77 4.44 6.68
N GLY A 29 -15.50 4.81 6.47
CA GLY A 29 -14.56 5.08 7.58
C GLY A 29 -14.28 3.87 8.48
N CYS A 30 -14.24 2.64 7.94
CA CYS A 30 -13.97 1.42 8.73
C CYS A 30 -12.48 1.17 9.04
N GLU A 31 -11.58 1.96 8.44
CA GLU A 31 -10.14 1.98 8.72
C GLU A 31 -9.35 0.70 8.42
N PHE A 32 -9.97 -0.40 7.99
CA PHE A 32 -9.25 -1.66 7.68
C PHE A 32 -8.12 -1.48 6.65
N CYS A 33 -8.33 -0.64 5.63
CA CYS A 33 -7.27 -0.35 4.66
C CYS A 33 -6.06 0.35 5.27
N VAL A 34 -6.26 1.18 6.31
CA VAL A 34 -5.19 1.86 7.06
C VAL A 34 -4.48 0.85 7.95
N GLU A 35 -5.23 0.15 8.79
CA GLU A 35 -4.69 -0.80 9.78
C GLU A 35 -3.89 -1.94 9.13
N TYR A 36 -4.37 -2.48 8.01
CA TYR A 36 -3.78 -3.66 7.40
C TYR A 36 -2.83 -3.35 6.24
N CYS A 37 -2.51 -2.09 5.96
CA CYS A 37 -1.52 -1.79 4.94
C CYS A 37 -0.13 -2.24 5.42
N PRO A 38 0.52 -3.26 4.82
CA PRO A 38 1.81 -3.78 5.31
C PRO A 38 2.98 -2.81 5.13
N LYS A 39 2.73 -1.68 4.46
CA LYS A 39 3.70 -0.64 4.11
C LYS A 39 3.33 0.71 4.73
N ASP A 40 2.27 0.77 5.54
CA ASP A 40 1.79 1.98 6.22
C ASP A 40 1.66 3.17 5.24
N VAL A 41 1.07 2.91 4.07
CA VAL A 41 0.90 3.89 2.97
C VAL A 41 -0.24 4.86 3.24
N LEU A 42 -1.20 4.45 4.05
CA LEU A 42 -2.46 5.13 4.27
C LEU A 42 -2.55 5.65 5.71
N GLU A 43 -3.22 6.78 5.89
CA GLU A 43 -3.63 7.33 7.18
C GLU A 43 -5.10 7.76 7.10
N ILE A 44 -5.75 7.93 8.25
CA ILE A 44 -7.09 8.53 8.30
C ILE A 44 -6.99 10.01 7.93
N SER A 45 -7.81 10.46 6.98
CA SER A 45 -7.88 11.88 6.62
C SER A 45 -8.61 12.69 7.70
N GLU A 46 -8.23 13.94 7.90
CA GLU A 46 -9.01 14.90 8.71
C GLU A 46 -10.26 15.39 7.95
N GLU A 47 -10.31 15.18 6.63
CA GLU A 47 -11.43 15.57 5.79
C GLU A 47 -12.62 14.62 5.94
N PHE A 48 -13.83 15.16 5.76
CA PHE A 48 -15.06 14.40 5.72
C PHE A 48 -15.54 14.22 4.29
N ASN A 49 -16.03 13.02 3.96
CA ASN A 49 -16.84 12.84 2.75
C ASN A 49 -18.28 13.35 2.95
N ALA A 50 -19.08 13.34 1.88
CA ALA A 50 -20.48 13.77 1.92
C ALA A 50 -21.38 12.99 2.91
N LYS A 51 -20.91 11.83 3.40
CA LYS A 51 -21.62 10.99 4.37
C LYS A 51 -21.13 11.20 5.82
N GLY A 52 -20.15 12.08 6.03
CA GLY A 52 -19.60 12.37 7.36
C GLY A 52 -18.57 11.37 7.85
N TYR A 53 -18.01 10.52 6.98
CA TYR A 53 -16.90 9.63 7.34
C TYR A 53 -15.55 10.26 6.96
N HIS A 54 -14.50 9.85 7.66
CA HIS A 54 -13.11 10.16 7.33
C HIS A 54 -12.53 9.10 6.38
N PRO A 55 -12.37 9.38 5.08
CA PRO A 55 -11.74 8.46 4.15
C PRO A 55 -10.23 8.36 4.42
N PRO A 56 -9.57 7.27 4.00
CA PRO A 56 -8.11 7.20 4.06
C PRO A 56 -7.49 8.21 3.08
N LYS A 57 -6.35 8.79 3.46
CA LYS A 57 -5.44 9.56 2.60
C LYS A 57 -4.13 8.80 2.39
N VAL A 58 -3.53 8.96 1.23
CA VAL A 58 -2.22 8.38 0.89
C VAL A 58 -1.11 9.31 1.42
N VAL A 59 -0.24 8.80 2.28
CA VAL A 59 0.87 9.56 2.88
C VAL A 59 2.26 9.11 2.41
N LYS A 60 2.37 7.86 1.93
CA LYS A 60 3.62 7.31 1.36
C LYS A 60 3.33 6.69 -0.01
N PRO A 61 2.98 7.48 -1.04
CA PRO A 61 2.61 6.96 -2.36
C PRO A 61 3.71 6.08 -2.96
N GLU A 62 4.97 6.39 -2.65
CA GLU A 62 6.13 5.66 -3.14
C GLU A 62 6.39 4.29 -2.45
N GLU A 63 5.64 3.92 -1.42
CA GLU A 63 5.84 2.67 -0.69
C GLU A 63 4.79 1.60 -0.99
N CYS A 64 3.75 1.93 -1.77
CA CYS A 64 2.74 0.96 -2.17
C CYS A 64 3.34 -0.08 -3.11
N VAL A 65 3.16 -1.35 -2.76
CA VAL A 65 3.70 -2.51 -3.48
C VAL A 65 2.63 -3.27 -4.27
N ASP A 66 1.51 -2.61 -4.59
CA ASP A 66 0.40 -3.19 -5.37
C ASP A 66 -0.07 -4.58 -4.88
N CYS A 67 -0.11 -4.76 -3.55
CA CYS A 67 -0.49 -6.06 -2.95
C CYS A 67 -2.00 -6.33 -2.98
N ASN A 68 -2.81 -5.34 -3.37
CA ASN A 68 -4.28 -5.38 -3.40
C ASN A 68 -4.96 -5.68 -2.06
N LEU A 69 -4.23 -5.69 -0.93
CA LEU A 69 -4.83 -6.02 0.37
C LEU A 69 -5.88 -5.01 0.82
N CYS A 70 -5.64 -3.71 0.57
CA CYS A 70 -6.60 -2.65 0.87
C CYS A 70 -7.91 -2.82 0.09
N GLU A 71 -7.85 -3.31 -1.15
CA GLU A 71 -9.02 -3.61 -1.98
C GLU A 71 -9.78 -4.83 -1.44
N MET A 72 -9.06 -5.94 -1.21
CA MET A 72 -9.65 -7.19 -0.75
C MET A 72 -10.34 -7.08 0.62
N ILE A 73 -9.80 -6.23 1.50
CA ILE A 73 -10.34 -6.07 2.86
C ILE A 73 -11.44 -4.99 2.95
N CYS A 74 -11.60 -4.16 1.92
CA CYS A 74 -12.58 -3.07 1.97
C CYS A 74 -14.00 -3.62 1.79
N PRO A 75 -14.88 -3.54 2.80
CA PRO A 75 -16.24 -4.08 2.70
C PRO A 75 -17.13 -3.30 1.72
N GLU A 76 -16.71 -2.09 1.33
CA GLU A 76 -17.47 -1.18 0.47
C GLU A 76 -16.89 -1.09 -0.95
N PHE A 77 -15.79 -1.80 -1.24
CA PHE A 77 -15.04 -1.66 -2.50
C PHE A 77 -14.75 -0.18 -2.84
N ALA A 78 -14.32 0.56 -1.81
CA ALA A 78 -14.12 2.00 -1.85
C ALA A 78 -12.66 2.40 -2.10
N ILE A 79 -11.76 1.44 -2.30
CA ILE A 79 -10.33 1.65 -2.49
C ILE A 79 -9.77 0.53 -3.36
N PHE A 80 -8.83 0.85 -4.25
CA PHE A 80 -8.11 -0.11 -5.08
C PHE A 80 -6.70 0.42 -5.39
N SER A 81 -5.79 -0.46 -5.82
CA SER A 81 -4.49 -0.05 -6.36
C SER A 81 -4.36 -0.42 -7.84
N VAL A 82 -3.56 0.35 -8.56
CA VAL A 82 -3.18 0.05 -9.95
C VAL A 82 -1.66 -0.04 -10.06
N PRO A 83 -1.12 -1.00 -10.83
CA PRO A 83 0.31 -1.12 -11.02
C PRO A 83 0.88 0.08 -11.77
N VAL A 84 1.99 0.63 -11.28
CA VAL A 84 2.76 1.69 -11.93
C VAL A 84 3.79 1.05 -12.87
N LEU A 85 3.56 1.12 -14.17
CA LEU A 85 4.25 0.30 -15.18
C LEU A 85 5.73 0.63 -15.44
N ASN A 86 6.33 1.64 -14.78
CA ASN A 86 7.67 2.13 -15.13
C ASN A 86 8.65 2.30 -13.95
N THR A 87 8.36 1.78 -12.75
CA THR A 87 9.26 1.98 -11.58
C THR A 87 9.49 0.72 -10.74
N PRO A 88 9.96 -0.40 -11.31
CA PRO A 88 10.38 -1.54 -10.52
C PRO A 88 11.55 -1.18 -9.59
N VAL A 89 11.42 -1.38 -8.29
CA VAL A 89 12.52 -1.19 -7.33
C VAL A 89 13.21 -2.53 -7.10
N PRO A 90 14.50 -2.69 -7.50
CA PRO A 90 15.24 -3.91 -7.19
C PRO A 90 15.39 -4.06 -5.68
N VAL A 91 15.14 -5.26 -5.14
CA VAL A 91 15.24 -5.53 -3.70
C VAL A 91 16.61 -5.12 -3.14
N ALA A 92 17.68 -5.31 -3.92
CA ALA A 92 19.06 -4.94 -3.57
C ALA A 92 19.26 -3.45 -3.21
N LYS A 93 18.37 -2.55 -3.64
CA LYS A 93 18.43 -1.12 -3.27
C LYS A 93 17.75 -0.79 -1.94
N GLN A 94 16.81 -1.61 -1.46
CA GLN A 94 16.02 -1.32 -0.25
C GLN A 94 16.71 -1.77 1.05
N VAL A 95 17.66 -2.72 0.99
CA VAL A 95 18.36 -3.28 2.17
C VAL A 95 19.51 -2.40 2.70
N LYS A 96 19.82 -1.25 2.06
CA LYS A 96 20.92 -0.36 2.46
C LYS A 96 20.70 0.39 3.80
N GLY A 97 19.70 0.03 4.59
CA GLY A 97 19.36 0.67 5.87
C GLY A 97 19.32 -0.25 7.09
N ALA A 98 19.77 -1.50 6.99
CA ALA A 98 19.85 -2.42 8.14
C ALA A 98 21.32 -2.77 8.43
N HIS A 99 22.00 -1.87 9.15
CA HIS A 99 23.24 -2.17 9.88
C HIS A 99 22.97 -2.00 11.37
#